data_AF-A0A0C4EM86-F1
#
_entry.id   AF-A0A0C4EM86-F1
#
_cell.length_a   1.000
_cell.length_b   1.000
_cell.length_c   1.000
_cell.angle_alpha   90.00
_cell.angle_beta   90.00
_cell.angle_gamma   90.00
#
_symmetry.space_group_name_H-M   'P 1'
#
loop_
_entity.id
_entity.type
_entity.pdbx_description
1 polymer ?
#
loop_
_entity_poly.entity_id
_entity_poly.type
_entity_poly.pdbx_seq_one_letter_code
_entity_poly.pdbx_strand_id
1 'polypeptide(L)'
;MLDQRFFPLIVILTFAVTMVQCELPCYLTGQTPLPKDVIPPQDVTCLQTKIFLDIPDVTIDNKKYSEIDFKTQGKDLTAAGFALATFTAGGDNTAESLGTAGKLYTAVNAALRDRGNKSILNKLKVVDFFIASQIAALKGQEGKKGQIRNLNKAIKNCGRCTDEERQKLEDMVSAAQTL
;
A
#
# COMPACT_ATOMS: atom_id res chain seq x y z
N MET A 1 75.77 21.60 14.26
CA MET A 1 74.44 21.52 14.90
C MET A 1 73.43 21.99 13.85
N LEU A 2 72.73 21.07 13.18
CA LEU A 2 71.68 21.41 12.21
C LEU A 2 70.33 21.42 12.94
N ASP A 3 69.64 22.54 12.86
CA ASP A 3 68.35 22.81 13.50
C ASP A 3 67.21 22.29 12.59
N GLN A 4 66.54 21.22 13.01
CA GLN A 4 65.54 20.49 12.22
C GLN A 4 64.14 20.89 12.67
N ARG A 5 63.56 21.91 12.01
CA ARG A 5 62.19 22.37 12.26
C ARG A 5 61.17 21.44 11.58
N PHE A 6 60.48 20.64 12.39
CA PHE A 6 59.33 19.84 11.97
C PHE A 6 58.08 20.73 11.85
N PHE A 7 57.52 20.84 10.63
CA PHE A 7 56.19 21.39 10.39
C PHE A 7 55.17 20.24 10.37
N PRO A 8 54.18 20.20 11.28
CA PRO A 8 53.11 19.21 11.20
C PRO A 8 52.13 19.57 10.07
N LEU A 9 52.07 18.71 9.06
CA LEU A 9 51.10 18.78 7.97
C LEU A 9 49.72 18.35 8.51
N ILE A 10 48.82 19.31 8.71
CA ILE A 10 47.44 19.05 9.15
C ILE A 10 46.62 18.62 7.92
N VAL A 11 46.34 17.32 7.81
CA VAL A 11 45.44 16.76 6.80
C VAL A 11 44.00 16.95 7.28
N ILE A 12 43.27 17.87 6.67
CA ILE A 12 41.84 18.07 6.92
C ILE A 12 41.05 17.07 6.06
N LEU A 13 40.59 15.98 6.68
CA LEU A 13 39.63 15.04 6.08
C LEU A 13 38.24 15.71 6.02
N THR A 14 37.84 16.17 4.84
CA THR A 14 36.46 16.60 4.58
C THR A 14 35.62 15.37 4.30
N PHE A 15 34.85 14.92 5.30
CA PHE A 15 33.81 13.92 5.08
C PHE A 15 32.67 14.59 4.31
N ALA A 16 32.58 14.32 3.01
CA ALA A 16 31.40 14.64 2.23
C ALA A 16 30.24 13.78 2.75
N VAL A 17 29.40 14.37 3.61
CA VAL A 17 28.13 13.75 4.01
C VAL A 17 27.24 13.79 2.78
N THR A 18 27.11 12.65 2.09
CA THR A 18 26.07 12.47 1.08
C THR A 18 24.73 12.47 1.81
N MET A 19 24.07 13.63 1.83
CA MET A 19 22.65 13.67 2.20
C MET A 19 21.91 12.88 1.12
N VAL A 20 21.52 11.64 1.45
CA VAL A 20 20.60 10.86 0.63
C VAL A 20 19.26 11.60 0.67
N GLN A 21 19.01 12.42 -0.35
CA GLN A 21 17.71 13.03 -0.54
C GLN A 21 16.77 11.90 -0.95
N CYS A 22 15.91 11.46 -0.03
CA CYS A 22 14.85 10.50 -0.36
C CYS A 22 13.98 11.14 -1.45
N GLU A 23 14.14 10.67 -2.69
CA GLU A 23 13.24 11.05 -3.76
C GLU A 23 11.84 10.57 -3.41
N LEU A 24 10.89 11.46 -3.60
CA LEU A 24 9.49 11.16 -3.37
C LEU A 24 9.02 10.18 -4.45
N PRO A 25 8.32 9.07 -4.10
CA PRO A 25 7.74 8.18 -5.08
C PRO A 25 6.93 8.93 -6.14
N CYS A 26 7.01 8.49 -7.40
CA CYS A 26 6.47 9.19 -8.57
C CYS A 26 4.95 9.48 -8.52
N TYR A 27 4.21 8.78 -7.67
CA TYR A 27 2.77 8.93 -7.49
C TYR A 27 2.40 9.89 -6.36
N LEU A 28 3.36 10.42 -5.61
CA LEU A 28 3.18 11.42 -4.56
C LEU A 28 3.63 12.80 -5.06
N THR A 29 3.05 13.83 -4.47
CA THR A 29 3.30 15.25 -4.78
C THR A 29 3.91 16.01 -3.60
N GLY A 30 3.79 15.48 -2.37
CA GLY A 30 4.28 16.11 -1.15
C GLY A 30 3.33 17.20 -0.62
N GLN A 31 2.11 17.31 -1.16
CA GLN A 31 1.15 18.36 -0.80
C GLN A 31 0.65 18.23 0.64
N THR A 32 0.41 17.00 1.11
CA THR A 32 -0.10 16.72 2.46
C THR A 32 0.74 15.64 3.11
N PRO A 33 1.22 15.83 4.36
CA PRO A 33 1.93 14.80 5.09
C PRO A 33 1.11 13.52 5.22
N LEU A 34 1.72 12.38 4.89
CA LEU A 34 1.08 11.09 5.08
C LEU A 34 1.00 10.73 6.58
N PRO A 35 -0.07 10.04 7.01
CA PRO A 35 -0.09 9.39 8.31
C PRO A 35 1.09 8.43 8.46
N LYS A 36 1.66 8.33 9.67
CA LYS A 36 2.83 7.48 9.96
C LYS A 36 2.65 6.00 9.60
N ASP A 37 1.41 5.52 9.61
CA ASP A 37 1.06 4.13 9.31
C ASP A 37 0.84 3.85 7.82
N VAL A 38 0.93 4.88 6.96
CA VAL A 38 0.87 4.76 5.51
C VAL A 38 2.29 4.83 4.97
N ILE A 39 2.87 3.67 4.65
CA ILE A 39 4.24 3.55 4.14
C ILE A 39 4.16 3.34 2.62
N PRO A 40 4.56 4.34 1.79
CA PRO A 40 4.52 4.22 0.34
C PRO A 40 5.52 3.17 -0.18
N PRO A 41 5.10 2.20 -1.02
CA PRO A 41 6.01 1.26 -1.68
C PRO A 41 6.98 1.99 -2.62
N GLN A 42 8.28 1.71 -2.49
CA GLN A 42 9.32 2.40 -3.24
C GLN A 42 9.61 1.78 -4.62
N ASP A 43 9.18 0.55 -4.82
CA ASP A 43 9.36 -0.23 -6.06
C ASP A 43 8.22 -0.05 -7.06
N VAL A 44 7.21 0.76 -6.73
CA VAL A 44 6.10 1.10 -7.61
C VAL A 44 6.48 2.28 -8.50
N THR A 45 6.33 2.11 -9.81
CA THR A 45 6.60 3.13 -10.82
C THR A 45 5.31 3.69 -11.41
N CYS A 46 5.42 4.77 -12.20
CA CYS A 46 4.28 5.49 -12.75
C CYS A 46 4.25 5.44 -14.27
N LEU A 47 3.04 5.35 -14.81
CA LEU A 47 2.75 5.48 -16.22
C LEU A 47 2.25 6.90 -16.53
N GLN A 48 2.22 7.24 -17.82
CA GLN A 48 1.72 8.54 -18.28
C GLN A 48 0.18 8.63 -18.24
N THR A 49 -0.50 7.48 -18.19
CA THR A 49 -1.95 7.42 -18.01
C THR A 49 -2.32 7.84 -16.59
N LYS A 50 -3.57 8.27 -16.40
CA LYS A 50 -4.07 8.73 -15.11
C LYS A 50 -5.18 7.84 -14.60
N ILE A 51 -5.19 7.65 -13.28
CA ILE A 51 -6.27 7.10 -12.49
C ILE A 51 -6.75 8.19 -11.53
N PHE A 52 -8.01 8.11 -11.08
CA PHE A 52 -8.58 9.05 -10.10
C PHE A 52 -8.16 10.52 -10.27
N LEU A 53 -8.81 11.25 -11.19
CA LEU A 53 -8.50 12.65 -11.55
C LEU A 53 -7.08 12.81 -12.13
N ASP A 54 -6.07 12.93 -11.26
CA ASP A 54 -4.72 13.40 -11.57
C ASP A 54 -3.61 12.51 -11.01
N ILE A 55 -3.94 11.36 -10.41
CA ILE A 55 -2.94 10.39 -9.94
C ILE A 55 -2.41 9.63 -11.17
N PRO A 56 -1.09 9.57 -11.41
CA PRO A 56 -0.53 8.69 -12.43
C PRO A 56 -0.94 7.24 -12.16
N ASP A 57 -1.29 6.50 -13.21
CA ASP A 57 -1.47 5.06 -13.06
C ASP A 57 -0.15 4.44 -12.60
N VAL A 58 -0.24 3.47 -11.69
CA VAL A 58 0.94 2.90 -11.03
C VAL A 58 1.14 1.46 -11.48
N THR A 59 2.40 1.03 -11.55
CA THR A 59 2.76 -0.31 -12.01
C THR A 59 3.94 -0.91 -11.25
N ILE A 60 3.89 -2.22 -11.12
CA ILE A 60 4.98 -3.08 -10.66
C ILE A 60 4.93 -4.36 -11.49
N ASP A 61 6.08 -4.86 -11.95
CA ASP A 61 6.19 -6.10 -12.74
C ASP A 61 5.20 -6.19 -13.93
N ASN A 62 5.00 -5.07 -14.63
CA ASN A 62 4.03 -4.88 -15.73
C ASN A 62 2.55 -5.05 -15.35
N LYS A 63 2.22 -5.22 -14.06
CA LYS A 63 0.84 -5.17 -13.55
C LYS A 63 0.48 -3.74 -13.20
N LYS A 64 -0.69 -3.28 -13.66
CA LYS A 64 -1.12 -1.89 -13.46
C LYS A 64 -2.25 -1.82 -12.46
N TYR A 65 -2.35 -0.71 -11.72
CA TYR A 65 -3.50 -0.51 -10.85
C TYR A 65 -4.80 -0.47 -11.65
N SER A 66 -4.83 0.18 -12.82
CA SER A 66 -6.03 0.25 -13.67
C SER A 66 -6.61 -1.10 -14.11
N GLU A 67 -5.79 -2.15 -14.15
CA GLU A 67 -6.19 -3.53 -14.46
C GLU A 67 -6.92 -4.21 -13.28
N ILE A 68 -6.79 -3.66 -12.08
CA ILE A 68 -7.38 -4.18 -10.84
C ILE A 68 -8.15 -3.09 -10.06
N ASP A 69 -8.51 -1.99 -10.73
CA ASP A 69 -9.24 -0.87 -10.14
C ASP A 69 -10.71 -1.24 -9.91
N PHE A 70 -11.14 -1.25 -8.65
CA PHE A 70 -12.52 -1.56 -8.29
C PHE A 70 -13.55 -0.65 -8.97
N LYS A 71 -13.17 0.57 -9.39
CA LYS A 71 -14.07 1.50 -10.08
C LYS A 71 -14.34 1.12 -11.54
N THR A 72 -13.42 0.44 -12.21
CA THR A 72 -13.56 0.04 -13.62
C THR A 72 -13.88 -1.45 -13.73
N GLN A 73 -13.18 -2.29 -12.96
CA GLN A 73 -13.33 -3.75 -12.99
C GLN A 73 -14.49 -4.24 -12.11
N GLY A 74 -14.85 -3.47 -11.07
CA GLY A 74 -15.93 -3.78 -10.14
C GLY A 74 -17.18 -2.90 -10.30
N LYS A 75 -17.45 -2.40 -11.51
CA LYS A 75 -18.48 -1.37 -11.77
C LYS A 75 -19.89 -1.70 -11.21
N ASP A 76 -20.23 -2.98 -11.16
CA ASP A 76 -21.54 -3.48 -10.70
C ASP A 76 -21.48 -4.02 -9.25
N LEU A 77 -20.35 -3.86 -8.57
CA LEU A 77 -20.10 -4.34 -7.21
C LEU A 77 -19.85 -3.16 -6.27
N THR A 78 -20.08 -3.39 -4.98
CA THR A 78 -19.49 -2.49 -3.97
C THR A 78 -17.98 -2.71 -3.92
N ALA A 79 -17.25 -1.81 -3.27
CA ALA A 79 -15.81 -2.01 -3.06
C ALA A 79 -15.51 -3.29 -2.24
N ALA A 80 -16.39 -3.66 -1.32
CA ALA A 80 -16.23 -4.92 -0.56
C ALA A 80 -16.58 -6.13 -1.42
N GLY A 81 -17.66 -6.07 -2.19
CA GLY A 81 -18.03 -7.14 -3.13
C GLY A 81 -16.93 -7.41 -4.14
N PHE A 82 -16.35 -6.36 -4.71
CA PHE A 82 -15.17 -6.47 -5.58
C PHE A 82 -13.99 -7.11 -4.85
N ALA A 83 -13.65 -6.63 -3.65
CA ALA A 83 -12.52 -7.17 -2.90
C ALA A 83 -12.67 -8.67 -2.59
N LEU A 84 -13.86 -9.07 -2.11
CA LEU A 84 -14.21 -10.46 -1.83
C LEU A 84 -14.12 -11.35 -3.07
N ALA A 85 -14.64 -10.87 -4.21
CA ALA A 85 -14.65 -11.61 -5.47
C ALA A 85 -13.25 -11.73 -6.08
N THR A 86 -12.41 -10.71 -5.94
CA THR A 86 -11.14 -10.62 -6.68
C THR A 86 -9.92 -11.08 -5.89
N PHE A 87 -9.85 -10.83 -4.57
CA PHE A 87 -8.60 -10.96 -3.82
C PHE A 87 -8.62 -12.00 -2.69
N THR A 88 -9.67 -12.82 -2.56
CA THR A 88 -9.70 -13.88 -1.55
C THR A 88 -8.54 -14.86 -1.78
N ALA A 89 -7.75 -15.15 -0.75
CA ALA A 89 -6.56 -15.99 -0.85
C ALA A 89 -6.88 -17.42 -1.31
N GLY A 90 -6.00 -17.97 -2.17
CA GLY A 90 -6.16 -19.31 -2.77
C GLY A 90 -6.45 -19.24 -4.28
N GLY A 91 -6.35 -20.38 -4.96
CA GLY A 91 -6.46 -20.44 -6.42
C GLY A 91 -5.42 -19.54 -7.10
N ASP A 92 -5.87 -18.64 -7.97
CA ASP A 92 -5.01 -17.68 -8.69
C ASP A 92 -4.46 -16.56 -7.79
N ASN A 93 -5.03 -16.36 -6.59
CA ASN A 93 -4.59 -15.36 -5.61
C ASN A 93 -3.49 -15.92 -4.70
N THR A 94 -2.31 -16.07 -5.30
CA THR A 94 -1.05 -16.44 -4.64
C THR A 94 -0.48 -15.33 -3.75
N ALA A 95 0.54 -15.66 -2.94
CA ALA A 95 1.28 -14.67 -2.15
C ALA A 95 1.88 -13.54 -3.01
N GLU A 96 2.39 -13.88 -4.19
CA GLU A 96 2.97 -12.94 -5.14
C GLU A 96 1.92 -12.00 -5.72
N SER A 97 0.84 -12.55 -6.29
CA SER A 97 -0.23 -11.74 -6.90
C SER A 97 -0.91 -10.81 -5.88
N LEU A 98 -1.18 -11.30 -4.67
CA LEU A 98 -1.72 -10.48 -3.59
C LEU A 98 -0.72 -9.45 -3.09
N GLY A 99 0.57 -9.78 -3.02
CA GLY A 99 1.64 -8.83 -2.70
C GLY A 99 1.70 -7.68 -3.69
N THR A 100 1.64 -7.98 -4.98
CA THR A 100 1.58 -6.99 -6.07
C THR A 100 0.33 -6.12 -5.98
N ALA A 101 -0.85 -6.72 -5.84
CA ALA A 101 -2.09 -5.97 -5.67
C ALA A 101 -2.05 -5.06 -4.44
N GLY A 102 -1.52 -5.56 -3.31
CA GLY A 102 -1.38 -4.81 -2.07
C GLY A 102 -0.48 -3.58 -2.22
N LYS A 103 0.66 -3.72 -2.90
CA LYS A 103 1.55 -2.58 -3.19
C LYS A 103 0.86 -1.53 -4.06
N LEU A 104 0.19 -1.95 -5.13
CA LEU A 104 -0.53 -1.03 -6.02
C LEU A 104 -1.63 -0.27 -5.28
N TYR A 105 -2.46 -0.96 -4.48
CA TYR A 105 -3.51 -0.32 -3.67
C TYR A 105 -2.94 0.60 -2.58
N THR A 106 -1.83 0.21 -1.93
CA THR A 106 -1.14 1.05 -0.93
C THR A 106 -0.58 2.31 -1.57
N ALA A 107 0.04 2.22 -2.76
CA ALA A 107 0.56 3.37 -3.50
C ALA A 107 -0.55 4.38 -3.82
N VAL A 108 -1.70 3.90 -4.33
CA VAL A 108 -2.83 4.77 -4.65
C VAL A 108 -3.48 5.36 -3.39
N ASN A 109 -3.52 4.62 -2.28
CA ASN A 109 -4.01 5.13 -0.99
C ASN A 109 -3.12 6.26 -0.46
N ALA A 110 -1.80 6.09 -0.56
CA ALA A 110 -0.85 7.15 -0.25
C ALA A 110 -1.05 8.36 -1.18
N ALA A 111 -1.15 8.16 -2.50
CA ALA A 111 -1.35 9.23 -3.48
C ALA A 111 -2.62 10.06 -3.24
N LEU A 112 -3.75 9.42 -2.90
CA LEU A 112 -4.99 10.11 -2.56
C LEU A 112 -4.86 10.94 -1.28
N ARG A 113 -4.18 10.41 -0.27
CA ARG A 113 -3.98 11.10 1.02
C ARG A 113 -3.05 12.29 0.89
N ASP A 114 -1.97 12.12 0.16
CA ASP A 114 -1.00 13.17 -0.16
C ASP A 114 -1.67 14.36 -0.87
N ARG A 115 -2.62 14.09 -1.78
CA ARG A 115 -3.43 15.13 -2.45
C ARG A 115 -4.66 15.60 -1.66
N GLY A 116 -4.89 15.08 -0.47
CA GLY A 116 -6.08 15.41 0.34
C GLY A 116 -7.42 14.94 -0.24
N ASN A 117 -7.43 14.04 -1.24
CA ASN A 117 -8.65 13.55 -1.88
C ASN A 117 -9.32 12.46 -1.04
N LYS A 118 -10.41 12.84 -0.37
CA LYS A 118 -11.15 11.94 0.54
C LYS A 118 -12.36 11.25 -0.09
N SER A 119 -12.79 11.68 -1.28
CA SER A 119 -14.09 11.29 -1.86
C SER A 119 -14.20 9.78 -2.11
N ILE A 120 -13.09 9.14 -2.52
CA ILE A 120 -13.03 7.71 -2.83
C ILE A 120 -12.24 6.91 -1.79
N LEU A 121 -11.59 7.60 -0.84
CA LEU A 121 -10.60 7.03 0.06
C LEU A 121 -11.15 5.88 0.90
N ASN A 122 -12.39 5.97 1.39
CA ASN A 122 -12.98 4.88 2.19
C ASN A 122 -13.20 3.62 1.34
N LYS A 123 -13.65 3.76 0.09
CA LYS A 123 -13.84 2.62 -0.82
C LYS A 123 -12.51 1.96 -1.15
N LEU A 124 -11.48 2.75 -1.47
CA LEU A 124 -10.13 2.23 -1.70
C LEU A 124 -9.60 1.50 -0.47
N LYS A 125 -9.77 2.07 0.74
CA LYS A 125 -9.33 1.47 2.00
C LYS A 125 -10.00 0.13 2.30
N VAL A 126 -11.26 -0.08 1.91
CA VAL A 126 -11.91 -1.38 2.06
C VAL A 126 -11.13 -2.44 1.31
N VAL A 127 -10.81 -2.18 0.04
CA VAL A 127 -10.08 -3.12 -0.82
C VAL A 127 -8.64 -3.31 -0.31
N ASP A 128 -7.93 -2.22 -0.01
CA ASP A 128 -6.55 -2.25 0.50
C ASP A 128 -6.43 -3.06 1.80
N PHE A 129 -7.31 -2.79 2.78
CA PHE A 129 -7.32 -3.58 4.02
C PHE A 129 -7.77 -5.02 3.81
N PHE A 130 -8.68 -5.29 2.87
CA PHE A 130 -9.04 -6.65 2.53
C PHE A 130 -7.83 -7.40 1.97
N ILE A 131 -7.13 -6.88 0.96
CA ILE A 131 -5.92 -7.49 0.39
C ILE A 131 -4.88 -7.72 1.50
N ALA A 132 -4.63 -6.73 2.36
CA ALA A 132 -3.70 -6.86 3.47
C ALA A 132 -4.11 -7.94 4.50
N SER A 133 -5.41 -8.25 4.61
CA SER A 133 -5.88 -9.38 5.42
C SER A 133 -5.60 -10.73 4.77
N GLN A 134 -5.72 -10.82 3.44
CA GLN A 134 -5.47 -12.04 2.68
C GLN A 134 -3.97 -12.38 2.63
N ILE A 135 -3.12 -11.38 2.44
CA ILE A 135 -1.65 -11.51 2.61
C ILE A 135 -1.30 -12.02 4.02
N ALA A 136 -1.99 -11.53 5.05
CA ALA A 136 -1.76 -11.99 6.41
C ALA A 136 -2.24 -13.44 6.60
N ALA A 137 -3.41 -13.80 6.06
CA ALA A 137 -3.95 -15.16 6.13
C ALA A 137 -2.97 -16.21 5.56
N LEU A 138 -2.26 -15.87 4.47
CA LEU A 138 -1.25 -16.74 3.87
C LEU A 138 -0.05 -17.06 4.77
N LYS A 139 0.15 -16.31 5.86
CA LYS A 139 1.19 -16.58 6.87
C LYS A 139 0.73 -17.52 7.99
N GLY A 140 -0.48 -18.09 7.88
CA GLY A 140 -1.05 -18.98 8.89
C GLY A 140 -1.09 -18.32 10.27
N GLN A 141 -0.63 -19.05 11.28
CA GLN A 141 -0.76 -18.60 12.68
C GLN A 141 0.01 -17.33 13.00
N GLU A 142 1.15 -17.09 12.35
CA GLU A 142 1.92 -15.85 12.50
C GLU A 142 1.15 -14.63 11.96
N GLY A 143 0.30 -14.85 10.97
CA GLY A 143 -0.50 -13.82 10.30
C GLY A 143 -1.83 -13.50 10.98
N LYS A 144 -2.34 -14.37 11.86
CA LYS A 144 -3.68 -14.30 12.48
C LYS A 144 -4.05 -12.90 12.98
N LYS A 145 -3.18 -12.29 13.79
CA LYS A 145 -3.42 -10.94 14.34
C LYS A 145 -3.52 -9.87 13.24
N GLY A 146 -2.70 -10.00 12.20
CA GLY A 146 -2.72 -9.12 11.04
C GLY A 146 -4.01 -9.27 10.23
N GLN A 147 -4.44 -10.52 9.99
CA GLN A 147 -5.67 -10.84 9.27
C GLN A 147 -6.89 -10.25 9.97
N ILE A 148 -7.09 -10.56 11.26
CA ILE A 148 -8.23 -10.05 12.05
C ILE A 148 -8.25 -8.52 12.07
N ARG A 149 -7.10 -7.89 12.34
CA ARG A 149 -7.01 -6.42 12.38
C ARG A 149 -7.42 -5.81 11.05
N ASN A 150 -6.94 -6.36 9.94
CA ASN A 150 -7.17 -5.81 8.62
C ASN A 150 -8.61 -6.05 8.14
N LEU A 151 -9.22 -7.22 8.43
CA LEU A 151 -10.65 -7.45 8.20
C LEU A 151 -11.52 -6.46 8.98
N ASN A 152 -11.24 -6.24 10.27
CA ASN A 152 -11.96 -5.24 11.07
C ASN A 152 -11.82 -3.82 10.51
N LYS A 153 -10.64 -3.47 9.97
CA LYS A 153 -10.46 -2.19 9.27
C LYS A 153 -11.26 -2.15 7.97
N ALA A 154 -11.34 -3.24 7.20
CA ALA A 154 -12.19 -3.30 6.01
C ALA A 154 -13.67 -3.08 6.39
N ILE A 155 -14.19 -3.82 7.37
CA ILE A 155 -15.56 -3.69 7.92
C ILE A 155 -15.86 -2.25 8.37
N LYS A 156 -14.92 -1.61 9.08
CA LYS A 156 -15.06 -0.22 9.54
C LYS A 156 -15.16 0.79 8.38
N ASN A 157 -14.50 0.53 7.26
CA ASN A 157 -14.55 1.41 6.08
C ASN A 157 -15.65 1.01 5.08
N CYS A 158 -16.34 -0.11 5.34
CA CYS A 158 -17.36 -0.75 4.52
C CYS A 158 -18.71 0.01 4.51
N GLY A 159 -18.66 1.34 4.29
CA GLY A 159 -19.80 2.23 4.55
C GLY A 159 -21.07 1.92 3.76
N ARG A 160 -20.96 1.45 2.52
CA ARG A 160 -22.10 1.06 1.65
C ARG A 160 -22.02 -0.41 1.20
N CYS A 161 -21.52 -1.27 2.06
CA CYS A 161 -21.55 -2.70 1.79
C CYS A 161 -22.95 -3.25 1.98
N THR A 162 -23.30 -4.31 1.26
CA THR A 162 -24.53 -5.06 1.55
C THR A 162 -24.40 -5.81 2.87
N ASP A 163 -25.52 -6.25 3.42
CA ASP A 163 -25.52 -7.03 4.66
C ASP A 163 -24.79 -8.36 4.46
N GLU A 164 -24.92 -8.99 3.29
CA GLU A 164 -24.21 -10.23 2.94
C GLU A 164 -22.70 -10.03 2.83
N GLU A 165 -22.24 -8.91 2.26
CA GLU A 165 -20.82 -8.58 2.18
C GLU A 165 -20.23 -8.34 3.57
N ARG A 166 -20.96 -7.62 4.43
CA ARG A 166 -20.56 -7.39 5.82
C ARG A 166 -20.48 -8.70 6.58
N GLN A 167 -21.53 -9.53 6.48
CA GLN A 167 -21.58 -10.83 7.16
C GLN A 167 -20.41 -11.71 6.72
N LYS A 168 -20.09 -11.79 5.43
CA LYS A 168 -18.93 -12.55 4.94
C LYS A 168 -17.61 -12.07 5.56
N LEU A 169 -17.40 -10.75 5.68
CA LEU A 169 -16.19 -10.23 6.32
C LEU A 169 -16.14 -10.59 7.83
N GLU A 170 -17.28 -10.57 8.52
CA GLU A 170 -17.40 -10.94 9.93
C GLU A 170 -17.21 -12.46 10.15
N ASP A 171 -17.71 -13.29 9.24
CA ASP A 171 -17.46 -14.73 9.23
C ASP A 171 -15.97 -15.04 9.05
N MET A 172 -15.29 -14.31 8.16
CA MET A 172 -13.84 -14.43 7.98
C MET A 172 -13.06 -14.02 9.25
N VAL A 173 -13.54 -13.02 10.00
CA VAL A 173 -12.94 -12.66 11.31
C VAL A 173 -13.11 -13.81 12.29
N SER A 174 -14.32 -14.39 12.37
CA SER A 174 -14.64 -15.50 13.28
C SER A 174 -13.81 -16.75 12.94
N ALA A 175 -13.69 -17.09 11.66
CA ALA A 175 -12.84 -18.19 11.19
C ALA A 175 -11.36 -17.95 11.53
N ALA A 176 -10.86 -16.72 11.38
CA ALA A 176 -9.49 -16.39 11.75
C ALA A 176 -9.23 -16.49 13.26
N GLN A 177 -10.24 -16.29 14.11
CA GLN A 177 -10.11 -16.45 15.56
C GLN A 177 -9.92 -17.91 15.98
N THR A 178 -10.38 -18.86 15.16
CA THR A 178 -10.30 -20.32 15.44
C THR A 178 -9.02 -21.00 14.94
N LEU A 179 -8.14 -20.29 14.22
CA LEU A 179 -6.79 -20.74 13.84
C LEU A 179 -5.84 -20.85 15.05
#